data_AF-K2D1R5-F1
#
_entry.id   AF-K2D1R5-F1
#
_cell.length_a   1.000
_cell.length_b   1.000
_cell.length_c   1.000
_cell.angle_alpha   90.00
_cell.angle_beta   90.00
_cell.angle_gamma   90.00
#
_symmetry.space_group_name_H-M   'P 1'
#
loop_
_entity.id
_entity.type
_entity.pdbx_description
1 polymer ?
#
loop_
_entity_poly.entity_id
_entity_poly.type
_entity_poly.pdbx_seq_one_letter_code
_entity_poly.pdbx_strand_id
1 'polypeptide(L)'
;SKKMSELNEHGKKIACQTCHIPRFARGGIANKMSWDWSTAGRMGPDGKPMQIKDAKGDVIYDTKKGNFTLAENVIPEYIWFNGQVTYTMLGDKVDKSAGITSINRFEGSPSDGRSMIWPVKVFRGVQPYDPVNKSLVIPHTTGSDDASYWKHFDWEKAIAAGMAFVGMPFSGQVDFIKTEMTWPINHMVAPKEKALGCRECHIKNGRMKDVPGVVMP
;
A
#
# COMPACT_ATOMS: atom_id res chain seq x y z
N SER A 1 -38.60 9.21 -1.79
CA SER A 1 -38.31 10.65 -1.64
C SER A 1 -37.25 11.06 -2.65
N LYS A 2 -37.17 12.35 -3.01
CA LYS A 2 -36.16 12.89 -3.95
C LYS A 2 -34.72 12.49 -3.56
N LYS A 3 -34.39 12.64 -2.27
CA LYS A 3 -33.09 12.25 -1.69
C LYS A 3 -32.74 10.78 -1.92
N MET A 4 -33.70 9.86 -1.79
CA MET A 4 -33.44 8.43 -2.03
C MET A 4 -33.15 8.18 -3.52
N SER A 5 -33.87 8.85 -4.41
CA SER A 5 -33.61 8.75 -5.85
C SER A 5 -32.20 9.23 -6.21
N GLU A 6 -31.76 10.37 -5.64
CA GLU A 6 -30.41 10.90 -5.87
C GLU A 6 -29.33 9.93 -5.38
N LEU A 7 -29.50 9.32 -4.21
CA LEU A 7 -28.56 8.31 -3.70
C LEU A 7 -28.52 7.05 -4.58
N ASN A 8 -29.67 6.60 -5.09
CA ASN A 8 -29.73 5.46 -6.00
C ASN A 8 -29.01 5.73 -7.32
N GLU A 9 -29.09 6.97 -7.83
CA GLU A 9 -28.35 7.38 -9.03
C GLU A 9 -26.83 7.33 -8.81
N HIS A 10 -26.34 7.72 -7.63
CA HIS A 10 -24.92 7.56 -7.29
C HIS A 10 -24.48 6.10 -7.35
N GLY A 11 -25.35 5.16 -6.96
CA GLY A 11 -25.07 3.72 -7.01
C GLY A 11 -24.70 3.17 -8.39
N LYS A 12 -24.89 3.94 -9.47
CA LYS A 12 -24.44 3.58 -10.82
C LYS A 12 -22.95 3.82 -11.05
N LYS A 13 -22.31 4.68 -10.24
CA LYS A 13 -20.91 5.10 -10.40
C LYS A 13 -20.09 5.07 -9.12
N ILE A 14 -20.73 4.97 -7.96
CA ILE A 14 -20.09 4.96 -6.64
C ILE A 14 -20.37 3.61 -5.99
N ALA A 15 -19.32 2.85 -5.67
CA ALA A 15 -19.49 1.58 -4.98
C ALA A 15 -20.10 1.80 -3.58
N CYS A 16 -20.95 0.88 -3.13
CA CYS A 16 -21.59 0.97 -1.80
C CYS A 16 -20.54 1.22 -0.69
N GLN A 17 -19.39 0.54 -0.80
CA GLN A 17 -18.24 0.67 0.08
C GLN A 17 -17.78 2.12 0.23
N THR A 18 -17.76 2.91 -0.85
CA THR A 18 -17.30 4.31 -0.84
C THR A 18 -18.09 5.15 0.14
N CYS A 19 -19.43 5.03 0.12
CA CYS A 19 -20.32 5.76 1.01
C CYS A 19 -20.37 5.15 2.42
N HIS A 20 -20.31 3.82 2.50
CA HIS A 20 -20.60 3.10 3.74
C HIS A 20 -19.35 2.74 4.57
N ILE A 21 -18.14 2.97 4.06
CA ILE A 21 -16.88 2.77 4.79
C ILE A 21 -16.10 4.11 4.81
N PRO A 22 -16.54 5.09 5.61
CA PRO A 22 -15.96 6.44 5.61
C PRO A 22 -14.51 6.46 6.14
N ARG A 23 -14.15 5.47 6.97
CA ARG A 23 -12.83 5.28 7.58
C ARG A 23 -12.55 3.80 7.82
N PHE A 24 -11.30 3.37 7.58
CA PHE A 24 -10.79 2.06 7.97
C PHE A 24 -9.81 2.16 9.15
N ALA A 25 -9.30 1.02 9.65
CA ALA A 25 -8.45 0.97 10.85
C ALA A 25 -9.12 1.64 12.07
N ARG A 26 -10.41 1.36 12.26
CA ARG A 26 -11.17 1.81 13.44
C ARG A 26 -10.94 0.85 14.60
N GLY A 27 -11.13 1.33 15.83
CA GLY A 27 -11.09 0.49 17.04
C GLY A 27 -9.79 0.57 17.85
N GLY A 28 -8.97 1.60 17.63
CA GLY A 28 -7.79 1.88 18.47
C GLY A 28 -6.54 1.06 18.14
N ILE A 29 -6.55 0.30 17.03
CA ILE A 29 -5.38 -0.45 16.56
C ILE A 29 -4.89 0.20 15.26
N ALA A 30 -3.70 0.78 15.31
CA ALA A 30 -3.08 1.42 14.16
C ALA A 30 -2.69 0.39 13.09
N ASN A 31 -2.92 0.76 11.83
CA ASN A 31 -2.53 -0.05 10.68
C ASN A 31 -1.25 0.53 10.07
N LYS A 32 -0.37 -0.33 9.55
CA LYS A 32 0.78 0.13 8.76
C LYS A 32 0.30 0.75 7.45
N MET A 33 0.75 1.97 7.21
CA MET A 33 0.48 2.73 5.99
C MET A 33 1.69 2.77 5.05
N SER A 34 2.89 2.62 5.60
CA SER A 34 4.09 2.43 4.81
C SER A 34 5.12 1.53 5.48
N TRP A 35 6.07 1.03 4.68
CA TRP A 35 7.21 0.24 5.13
C TRP A 35 8.45 0.55 4.28
N ASP A 36 9.47 1.12 4.91
CA ASP A 36 10.75 1.42 4.28
C ASP A 36 11.86 0.47 4.76
N TRP A 37 12.14 -0.56 3.97
CA TRP A 37 13.22 -1.53 4.21
C TRP A 37 14.63 -0.99 3.99
N SER A 38 14.80 0.13 3.27
CA SER A 38 16.15 0.69 3.00
C SER A 38 16.84 1.16 4.28
N THR A 39 16.05 1.39 5.32
CA THR A 39 16.53 1.84 6.63
C THR A 39 16.80 0.69 7.60
N ALA A 40 16.53 -0.56 7.21
CA ALA A 40 16.79 -1.73 8.03
C ALA A 40 18.31 -1.94 8.27
N GLY A 41 18.65 -2.59 9.38
CA GLY A 41 20.04 -2.88 9.78
C GLY A 41 20.67 -1.85 10.74
N ARG A 42 20.03 -0.72 11.04
CA ARG A 42 20.57 0.22 12.06
C ARG A 42 20.43 -0.38 13.45
N MET A 43 21.57 -0.57 14.11
CA MET A 43 21.66 -1.08 15.48
C MET A 43 21.46 0.03 16.52
N GLY A 44 21.18 -0.38 17.76
CA GLY A 44 21.18 0.51 18.91
C GLY A 44 22.60 0.92 19.34
N PRO A 45 22.72 1.87 20.29
CA PRO A 45 24.01 2.30 20.83
C PRO A 45 24.83 1.19 21.49
N ASP A 46 24.18 0.10 21.90
CA ASP A 46 24.80 -1.10 22.48
C ASP A 46 25.24 -2.12 21.43
N GLY A 47 25.11 -1.79 20.14
CA GLY A 47 25.42 -2.67 19.01
C GLY A 47 24.39 -3.79 18.78
N LYS A 48 23.25 -3.79 19.49
CA LYS A 48 22.22 -4.83 19.35
C LYS A 48 21.05 -4.37 18.48
N PRO A 49 20.25 -5.29 17.93
CA PRO A 49 19.00 -4.95 17.26
C PRO A 49 18.08 -4.17 18.19
N MET A 50 17.56 -3.06 17.69
CA MET A 50 16.66 -2.16 18.40
C MET A 50 15.29 -2.05 17.72
N GLN A 51 14.32 -1.56 18.49
CA GLN A 51 13.04 -1.04 18.00
C GLN A 51 12.85 0.38 18.51
N ILE A 52 12.25 1.24 17.69
CA ILE A 52 11.78 2.57 18.11
C ILE A 52 10.26 2.53 18.12
N LYS A 53 9.68 3.08 19.18
CA LYS A 53 8.24 3.17 19.37
C LYS A 53 7.80 4.63 19.38
N ASP A 54 6.58 4.88 18.92
CA ASP A 54 5.96 6.19 19.08
C ASP A 54 5.39 6.40 20.50
N ALA A 55 4.73 7.55 20.71
CA ALA A 55 4.14 7.90 22.01
C ALA A 55 3.01 6.95 22.45
N LYS A 56 2.42 6.17 21.54
CA LYS A 56 1.40 5.16 21.84
C LYS A 56 2.00 3.78 22.10
N GLY A 57 3.32 3.63 21.98
CA GLY A 57 4.03 2.37 22.16
C GLY A 57 4.05 1.51 20.91
N ASP A 58 3.59 2.02 19.76
CA ASP A 58 3.59 1.28 18.51
C ASP A 58 4.97 1.33 17.85
N VAL A 59 5.42 0.20 17.30
CA VAL A 59 6.74 0.09 16.66
C VAL A 59 6.74 0.83 15.32
N ILE A 60 7.54 1.91 15.24
CA ILE A 60 7.74 2.73 14.04
C ILE A 60 9.10 2.46 13.37
N TYR A 61 10.00 1.73 14.03
CA TYR A 61 11.22 1.20 13.44
C TYR A 61 11.58 -0.14 14.09
N ASP A 62 12.05 -1.08 13.29
CA ASP A 62 12.64 -2.34 13.75
C ASP A 62 13.91 -2.62 12.94
N THR A 63 15.03 -2.93 13.59
CA THR A 63 16.30 -3.22 12.91
C THR A 63 16.16 -4.28 11.81
N LYS A 64 15.28 -5.26 12.01
CA LYS A 64 15.03 -6.34 11.04
C LYS A 64 14.23 -5.91 9.83
N LYS A 65 13.57 -4.75 9.87
CA LYS A 65 12.50 -4.40 8.94
C LYS A 65 12.59 -2.96 8.43
N GLY A 66 13.27 -2.05 9.11
CA GLY A 66 13.31 -0.63 8.77
C GLY A 66 12.13 0.13 9.37
N ASN A 67 11.75 1.24 8.74
CA ASN A 67 10.75 2.18 9.25
C ASN A 67 9.32 1.82 8.84
N PHE A 68 8.37 2.21 9.68
CA PHE A 68 6.94 2.12 9.44
C PHE A 68 6.27 3.47 9.70
N THR A 69 5.24 3.78 8.93
CA THR A 69 4.24 4.78 9.34
C THR A 69 2.95 4.08 9.71
N LEU A 70 2.31 4.54 10.78
CA LEU A 70 1.10 3.95 11.33
C LEU A 70 -0.04 4.98 11.29
N ALA A 71 -1.27 4.51 11.10
CA ALA A 71 -2.43 5.37 11.19
C ALA A 71 -3.68 4.61 11.63
N GLU A 72 -4.55 5.32 12.34
CA GLU A 72 -5.88 4.87 12.77
C GLU A 72 -6.96 5.73 12.11
N ASN A 73 -8.18 5.22 12.04
CA ASN A 73 -9.35 5.95 11.54
C ASN A 73 -9.07 6.60 10.17
N VAL A 74 -8.42 5.87 9.27
CA VAL A 74 -7.88 6.39 8.02
C VAL A 74 -8.99 6.60 7.00
N ILE A 75 -8.99 7.77 6.35
CA ILE A 75 -9.84 8.05 5.19
C ILE A 75 -9.28 7.25 4.00
N PRO A 76 -10.08 6.39 3.33
CA PRO A 76 -9.64 5.71 2.12
C PRO A 76 -9.22 6.70 1.03
N GLU A 77 -8.29 6.27 0.19
CA GLU A 77 -8.12 6.86 -1.14
C GLU A 77 -9.23 6.32 -2.05
N TYR A 78 -9.59 7.05 -3.11
CA TYR A 78 -10.68 6.66 -4.00
C TYR A 78 -10.18 6.56 -5.43
N ILE A 79 -10.54 5.48 -6.11
CA ILE A 79 -10.12 5.22 -7.50
C ILE A 79 -11.28 4.73 -8.34
N TRP A 80 -11.19 4.92 -9.66
CA TRP A 80 -12.02 4.16 -10.60
C TRP A 80 -11.53 2.72 -10.67
N PHE A 81 -12.45 1.77 -10.58
CA PHE A 81 -12.15 0.36 -10.66
C PHE A 81 -13.23 -0.39 -11.44
N ASN A 82 -12.80 -1.21 -12.39
CA ASN A 82 -13.65 -1.98 -13.28
C ASN A 82 -13.65 -3.51 -13.00
N GLY A 83 -13.04 -3.92 -11.90
CA GLY A 83 -12.93 -5.33 -11.52
C GLY A 83 -11.65 -6.03 -11.98
N GLN A 84 -10.82 -5.40 -12.82
CA GLN A 84 -9.57 -5.97 -13.29
C GLN A 84 -8.37 -5.42 -12.52
N VAL A 85 -7.48 -6.32 -12.09
CA VAL A 85 -6.23 -5.97 -11.42
C VAL A 85 -5.07 -6.60 -12.18
N THR A 86 -4.11 -5.76 -12.57
CA THR A 86 -2.84 -6.19 -13.14
C THR A 86 -1.81 -6.27 -12.02
N TYR A 87 -0.98 -7.31 -11.99
CA TYR A 87 0.05 -7.50 -10.96
C TYR A 87 1.44 -7.44 -11.60
N THR A 88 2.38 -6.83 -10.88
CA THR A 88 3.81 -6.95 -11.18
C THR A 88 4.26 -8.32 -10.71
N MET A 89 4.71 -9.14 -11.64
CA MET A 89 5.12 -10.52 -11.42
C MET A 89 6.63 -10.61 -11.21
N LEU A 90 7.08 -11.75 -10.67
CA LEU A 90 8.50 -12.06 -10.58
C LEU A 90 9.10 -12.16 -12.00
N GLY A 91 10.15 -11.38 -12.26
CA GLY A 91 10.79 -11.30 -13.57
C GLY A 91 10.33 -10.11 -14.43
N ASP A 92 9.25 -9.43 -14.05
CA ASP A 92 8.86 -8.17 -14.71
C ASP A 92 9.93 -7.11 -14.47
N LYS A 93 10.19 -6.31 -15.52
CA LYS A 93 11.10 -5.18 -15.41
C LYS A 93 10.41 -4.00 -14.75
N VAL A 94 11.09 -3.39 -13.78
CA VAL A 94 10.66 -2.18 -13.08
C VAL A 94 11.62 -1.04 -13.41
N ASP A 95 11.08 0.17 -13.49
CA ASP A 95 11.86 1.38 -13.78
C ASP A 95 11.83 2.33 -12.58
N LYS A 96 12.94 2.39 -11.84
CA LYS A 96 13.10 3.29 -10.70
C LYS A 96 13.00 4.77 -11.12
N SER A 97 13.34 5.11 -12.36
CA SER A 97 13.26 6.49 -12.86
C SER A 97 11.83 6.94 -13.19
N ALA A 98 10.91 5.99 -13.43
CA ALA A 98 9.50 6.24 -13.66
C ALA A 98 8.71 6.61 -12.38
N GLY A 99 9.37 6.62 -11.22
CA GLY A 99 8.78 7.01 -9.94
C GLY A 99 8.40 5.83 -9.06
N ILE A 100 7.14 5.75 -8.66
CA ILE A 100 6.65 4.69 -7.77
C ILE A 100 6.25 3.47 -8.62
N THR A 101 6.83 2.32 -8.31
CA THR A 101 6.48 1.05 -8.95
C THR A 101 5.21 0.47 -8.32
N SER A 102 4.16 0.30 -9.12
CA SER A 102 2.93 -0.36 -8.67
C SER A 102 3.14 -1.88 -8.56
N ILE A 103 2.94 -2.46 -7.39
CA ILE A 103 2.91 -3.93 -7.20
C ILE A 103 1.64 -4.50 -7.82
N ASN A 104 0.55 -3.76 -7.76
CA ASN A 104 -0.68 -4.04 -8.48
C ASN A 104 -1.29 -2.74 -8.99
N ARG A 105 -2.01 -2.83 -10.10
CA ARG A 105 -2.74 -1.73 -10.73
C ARG A 105 -4.20 -2.12 -10.82
N PHE A 106 -5.05 -1.32 -10.18
CA PHE A 106 -6.49 -1.45 -10.28
C PHE A 106 -6.91 -0.70 -11.54
N GLU A 107 -7.41 -1.43 -12.53
CA GLU A 107 -7.80 -0.86 -13.81
C GLU A 107 -9.17 -0.21 -13.71
N GLY A 108 -9.39 0.85 -14.48
CA GLY A 108 -10.66 1.56 -14.53
C GLY A 108 -10.50 2.99 -14.99
N SER A 109 -11.59 3.57 -15.49
CA SER A 109 -11.64 4.97 -15.88
C SER A 109 -13.07 5.51 -15.82
N PRO A 110 -13.27 6.84 -15.70
CA PRO A 110 -14.61 7.42 -15.74
C PRO A 110 -15.36 7.13 -17.06
N SER A 111 -14.63 6.87 -18.15
CA SER A 111 -15.13 6.73 -19.51
C SER A 111 -15.37 5.30 -20.00
N ASP A 112 -14.98 4.26 -19.25
CA ASP A 112 -15.09 2.86 -19.73
C ASP A 112 -16.49 2.23 -19.60
N GLY A 113 -17.48 3.02 -19.17
CA GLY A 113 -18.88 2.62 -19.04
C GLY A 113 -19.20 1.65 -17.89
N ARG A 114 -18.19 0.99 -17.29
CA ARG A 114 -18.40 -0.07 -16.28
C ARG A 114 -17.72 0.20 -14.93
N SER A 115 -16.75 1.10 -14.89
CA SER A 115 -16.04 1.45 -13.66
C SER A 115 -16.96 2.10 -12.64
N MET A 116 -16.67 1.81 -11.37
CA MET A 116 -17.22 2.51 -10.21
C MET A 116 -16.08 3.12 -9.40
N ILE A 117 -16.38 4.11 -8.57
CA ILE A 117 -15.44 4.67 -7.60
C ILE A 117 -15.43 3.80 -6.35
N TRP A 118 -14.26 3.26 -6.02
CA TRP A 118 -14.03 2.36 -4.90
C TRP A 118 -13.12 2.98 -3.84
N PRO A 119 -13.35 2.70 -2.55
CA PRO A 119 -12.42 3.07 -1.49
C PRO A 119 -11.29 2.05 -1.42
N VAL A 120 -10.06 2.53 -1.35
CA VAL A 120 -8.86 1.69 -1.28
C VAL A 120 -7.91 2.15 -0.18
N LYS A 121 -7.12 1.20 0.31
CA LYS A 121 -5.87 1.49 1.04
C LYS A 121 -4.73 1.36 0.04
N VAL A 122 -3.96 2.44 -0.11
CA VAL A 122 -2.67 2.40 -0.80
C VAL A 122 -1.57 2.29 0.25
N PHE A 123 -0.88 1.16 0.26
CA PHE A 123 0.30 0.95 1.10
C PHE A 123 1.54 1.35 0.30
N ARG A 124 2.38 2.20 0.89
CA ARG A 124 3.59 2.69 0.21
C ARG A 124 4.83 2.01 0.78
N GLY A 125 5.74 1.60 -0.07
CA GLY A 125 6.91 0.82 0.30
C GLY A 125 8.20 1.41 -0.22
N VAL A 126 9.30 1.05 0.42
CA VAL A 126 10.64 1.06 -0.17
C VAL A 126 11.21 -0.33 0.07
N GLN A 127 11.47 -1.09 -1.00
CA GLN A 127 11.86 -2.50 -0.91
C GLN A 127 13.12 -2.76 -1.76
N PRO A 128 13.90 -3.80 -1.42
CA PRO A 128 15.08 -4.16 -2.21
C PRO A 128 14.67 -4.53 -3.65
N TYR A 129 15.54 -4.18 -4.59
CA TYR A 129 15.45 -4.58 -6.00
C TYR A 129 16.86 -4.72 -6.59
N ASP A 130 16.94 -5.41 -7.72
CA ASP A 130 18.18 -5.58 -8.49
C ASP A 130 18.28 -4.47 -9.54
N PRO A 131 19.24 -3.53 -9.44
CA PRO A 131 19.37 -2.41 -10.37
C PRO A 131 19.89 -2.81 -11.76
N VAL A 132 20.57 -3.95 -11.87
CA VAL A 132 21.15 -4.42 -13.13
C VAL A 132 20.10 -5.20 -13.92
N ASN A 133 19.43 -6.17 -13.27
CA ASN A 133 18.35 -6.93 -13.88
C ASN A 133 17.03 -6.14 -13.97
N LYS A 134 16.96 -5.01 -13.24
CA LYS A 134 15.79 -4.12 -13.15
C LYS A 134 14.55 -4.89 -12.67
N SER A 135 14.68 -5.73 -11.66
CA SER A 135 13.59 -6.57 -11.15
C SER A 135 13.45 -6.45 -9.65
N LEU A 136 12.22 -6.59 -9.15
CA LEU A 136 12.02 -6.82 -7.72
C LEU A 136 12.67 -8.15 -7.32
N VAL A 137 13.12 -8.24 -6.08
CA VAL A 137 13.81 -9.42 -5.55
C VAL A 137 13.05 -10.04 -4.39
N ILE A 138 13.32 -11.32 -4.14
CA ILE A 138 12.76 -12.08 -3.01
C ILE A 138 13.89 -12.36 -2.03
N PRO A 139 14.01 -11.60 -0.93
CA PRO A 139 15.04 -11.85 0.07
C PRO A 139 14.70 -13.02 1.01
N HIS A 140 15.71 -13.79 1.39
CA HIS A 140 15.63 -14.76 2.49
C HIS A 140 15.63 -14.03 3.84
N THR A 141 14.45 -13.67 4.35
CA THR A 141 14.37 -12.83 5.55
C THR A 141 14.55 -13.59 6.85
N THR A 142 14.12 -14.86 6.92
CA THR A 142 14.01 -15.62 8.18
C THR A 142 14.60 -17.00 8.02
N GLY A 143 15.36 -17.44 9.02
CA GLY A 143 16.09 -18.69 8.99
C GLY A 143 17.16 -18.72 10.06
N SER A 144 17.72 -19.92 10.30
CA SER A 144 18.84 -20.10 11.21
C SER A 144 20.20 -20.06 10.54
N ASP A 145 20.23 -20.18 9.21
CA ASP A 145 21.42 -20.12 8.38
C ASP A 145 21.97 -18.70 8.20
N ASP A 146 23.20 -18.63 7.71
CA ASP A 146 23.95 -17.38 7.60
C ASP A 146 23.43 -16.42 6.52
N ALA A 147 22.45 -16.81 5.69
CA ALA A 147 21.84 -15.94 4.69
C ALA A 147 20.56 -15.26 5.18
N SER A 148 20.07 -15.60 6.38
CA SER A 148 18.89 -14.99 6.98
C SER A 148 19.11 -13.51 7.31
N TYR A 149 18.40 -12.62 6.61
CA TYR A 149 18.54 -11.17 6.83
C TYR A 149 18.27 -10.76 8.29
N TRP A 150 17.27 -11.34 8.95
CA TRP A 150 16.91 -10.95 10.33
C TRP A 150 17.93 -11.34 11.39
N LYS A 151 18.94 -12.14 11.05
CA LYS A 151 20.06 -12.48 11.93
C LYS A 151 21.34 -11.76 11.56
N HIS A 152 21.63 -11.67 10.27
CA HIS A 152 22.94 -11.25 9.77
C HIS A 152 22.94 -9.85 9.13
N PHE A 153 21.76 -9.31 8.80
CA PHE A 153 21.57 -7.96 8.24
C PHE A 153 22.37 -7.70 6.96
N ASP A 154 22.64 -8.74 6.19
CA ASP A 154 23.34 -8.71 4.90
C ASP A 154 22.31 -8.86 3.77
N TRP A 155 22.08 -7.77 3.03
CA TRP A 155 21.10 -7.76 1.95
C TRP A 155 21.55 -8.58 0.74
N GLU A 156 22.81 -8.47 0.33
CA GLU A 156 23.33 -9.18 -0.85
C GLU A 156 23.21 -10.69 -0.63
N LYS A 157 23.61 -11.17 0.55
CA LYS A 157 23.55 -12.59 0.89
C LYS A 157 22.11 -13.09 1.00
N ALA A 158 21.23 -12.33 1.64
CA ALA A 158 19.82 -12.70 1.78
C ALA A 158 19.09 -12.75 0.44
N ILE A 159 19.37 -11.79 -0.44
CA ILE A 159 18.77 -11.72 -1.78
C ILE A 159 19.34 -12.81 -2.68
N ALA A 160 20.65 -13.06 -2.65
CA ALA A 160 21.27 -14.15 -3.40
C ALA A 160 20.64 -15.50 -3.04
N ALA A 161 20.47 -15.79 -1.74
CA ALA A 161 19.84 -17.02 -1.28
C ALA A 161 18.37 -17.13 -1.70
N GLY A 162 17.58 -16.06 -1.51
CA GLY A 162 16.16 -16.08 -1.83
C GLY A 162 15.88 -16.15 -3.34
N MET A 163 16.67 -15.46 -4.16
CA MET A 163 16.57 -15.52 -5.63
C MET A 163 17.01 -16.89 -6.17
N ALA A 164 18.09 -17.47 -5.63
CA ALA A 164 18.50 -18.83 -5.98
C ALA A 164 17.43 -19.87 -5.64
N PHE A 165 16.75 -19.74 -4.49
CA PHE A 165 15.68 -20.64 -4.09
C PHE A 165 14.50 -20.65 -5.07
N VAL A 166 14.15 -19.49 -5.64
CA VAL A 166 13.07 -19.36 -6.64
C VAL A 166 13.56 -19.52 -8.08
N GLY A 167 14.83 -19.90 -8.29
CA GLY A 167 15.40 -20.13 -9.62
C GLY A 167 15.54 -18.87 -10.48
N MET A 168 15.64 -17.68 -9.86
CA MET A 168 15.75 -16.40 -10.55
C MET A 168 17.17 -15.81 -10.45
N PRO A 169 17.63 -15.07 -11.48
CA PRO A 169 18.95 -14.45 -11.44
C PRO A 169 18.99 -13.28 -10.44
N PHE A 170 20.16 -13.08 -9.86
CA PHE A 170 20.50 -11.91 -9.08
C PHE A 170 21.88 -11.42 -9.52
N SER A 171 22.01 -10.12 -9.77
CA SER A 171 23.25 -9.52 -10.27
C SER A 171 24.35 -9.39 -9.22
N GLY A 172 24.02 -9.62 -7.95
CA GLY A 172 24.90 -9.33 -6.81
C GLY A 172 24.74 -7.90 -6.28
N GLN A 173 23.99 -7.02 -6.96
CA GLN A 173 23.82 -5.62 -6.54
C GLN A 173 22.45 -5.38 -5.93
N VAL A 174 22.43 -4.67 -4.81
CA VAL A 174 21.19 -4.28 -4.13
C VAL A 174 21.02 -2.78 -4.20
N ASP A 175 19.84 -2.36 -4.62
CA ASP A 175 19.37 -0.99 -4.44
C ASP A 175 17.92 -1.07 -3.91
N PHE A 176 17.31 0.06 -3.59
CA PHE A 176 15.94 0.14 -3.08
C PHE A 176 15.05 0.96 -4.01
N ILE A 177 13.82 0.48 -4.22
CA ILE A 177 12.84 1.11 -5.09
C ILE A 177 11.56 1.45 -4.32
N LYS A 178 10.97 2.60 -4.64
CA LYS A 178 9.66 3.00 -4.10
C LYS A 178 8.57 2.17 -4.74
N THR A 179 7.68 1.61 -3.93
CA THR A 179 6.56 0.80 -4.39
C THR A 179 5.24 1.27 -3.80
N GLU A 180 4.16 0.88 -4.44
CA GLU A 180 2.83 0.97 -3.84
C GLU A 180 2.03 -0.28 -4.16
N MET A 181 1.14 -0.64 -3.24
CA MET A 181 0.20 -1.71 -3.43
C MET A 181 -1.16 -1.26 -2.93
N THR A 182 -2.19 -1.56 -3.70
CA THR A 182 -3.56 -1.12 -3.47
C THR A 182 -4.40 -2.31 -3.01
N TRP A 183 -5.23 -2.09 -1.99
CA TRP A 183 -6.23 -3.05 -1.52
C TRP A 183 -7.61 -2.41 -1.45
N PRO A 184 -8.66 -3.08 -1.96
CA PRO A 184 -10.02 -2.59 -1.82
C PRO A 184 -10.47 -2.71 -0.37
N ILE A 185 -11.14 -1.67 0.12
CA ILE A 185 -11.72 -1.67 1.46
C ILE A 185 -13.14 -2.23 1.39
N ASN A 186 -13.34 -3.44 1.89
CA ASN A 186 -14.61 -4.17 1.85
C ASN A 186 -15.27 -4.41 3.21
N HIS A 187 -14.53 -4.22 4.30
CA HIS A 187 -14.99 -4.47 5.67
C HIS A 187 -15.11 -3.16 6.45
N MET A 188 -15.66 -3.25 7.68
CA MET A 188 -15.93 -2.07 8.53
C MET A 188 -17.00 -1.13 7.97
N VAL A 189 -18.05 -1.69 7.35
CA VAL A 189 -19.29 -0.95 7.06
C VAL A 189 -19.75 -0.22 8.32
N ALA A 190 -19.99 1.08 8.21
CA ALA A 190 -20.45 1.92 9.30
C ALA A 190 -21.99 1.83 9.43
N PRO A 191 -22.55 2.08 10.63
CA PRO A 191 -23.97 2.37 10.78
C PRO A 191 -24.43 3.44 9.77
N LYS A 192 -25.67 3.35 9.29
CA LYS A 192 -26.19 4.22 8.22
C LYS A 192 -26.09 5.72 8.55
N GLU A 193 -26.17 6.08 9.83
CA GLU A 193 -26.05 7.45 10.34
C GLU A 193 -24.63 8.02 10.20
N LYS A 194 -23.65 7.15 9.98
CA LYS A 194 -22.24 7.49 9.78
C LYS A 194 -21.78 7.28 8.33
N ALA A 195 -22.69 6.95 7.41
CA ALA A 195 -22.38 6.94 5.99
C ALA A 195 -22.05 8.36 5.51
N LEU A 196 -21.25 8.47 4.44
CA LEU A 196 -20.82 9.76 3.92
C LEU A 196 -22.02 10.65 3.56
N GLY A 197 -22.01 11.89 4.05
CA GLY A 197 -22.97 12.91 3.66
C GLY A 197 -22.61 13.60 2.35
N CYS A 198 -23.59 14.24 1.69
CA CYS A 198 -23.39 14.91 0.40
C CYS A 198 -22.19 15.89 0.41
N ARG A 199 -22.08 16.70 1.48
CA ARG A 199 -21.01 17.70 1.63
C ARG A 199 -19.62 17.10 1.85
N GLU A 200 -19.49 15.81 2.18
CA GLU A 200 -18.17 15.19 2.29
C GLU A 200 -17.52 15.01 0.91
N CYS A 201 -18.33 14.82 -0.14
CA CYS A 201 -17.86 14.69 -1.51
C CYS A 201 -17.97 16.01 -2.30
N HIS A 202 -19.10 16.72 -2.18
CA HIS A 202 -19.43 17.93 -2.97
C HIS A 202 -18.85 19.22 -2.36
N ILE A 203 -17.54 19.23 -2.09
CA ILE A 203 -16.79 20.42 -1.69
C ILE A 203 -15.41 20.38 -2.36
N LYS A 204 -14.79 21.55 -2.57
CA LYS A 204 -13.50 21.68 -3.29
C LYS A 204 -12.41 20.72 -2.78
N ASN A 205 -12.32 20.52 -1.47
CA ASN A 205 -11.35 19.62 -0.83
C ASN A 205 -12.02 18.40 -0.19
N GLY A 206 -13.05 17.86 -0.85
CA GLY A 206 -13.82 16.70 -0.38
C GLY A 206 -13.18 15.36 -0.70
N ARG A 207 -13.93 14.27 -0.47
CA ARG A 207 -13.50 12.89 -0.74
C ARG A 207 -13.09 12.64 -2.20
N MET A 208 -13.71 13.36 -3.14
CA MET A 208 -13.50 13.14 -4.57
C MET A 208 -12.41 14.03 -5.19
N LYS A 209 -11.71 14.85 -4.38
CA LYS A 209 -10.80 15.89 -4.88
C LYS A 209 -9.67 15.36 -5.79
N ASP A 210 -9.19 14.14 -5.56
CA ASP A 210 -8.10 13.51 -6.31
C ASP A 210 -8.62 12.46 -7.33
N VAL A 211 -9.94 12.28 -7.46
CA VAL A 211 -10.52 11.28 -8.36
C VAL A 211 -10.67 11.88 -9.76
N PRO A 212 -9.95 11.37 -10.77
CA PRO A 212 -9.96 11.96 -12.11
C PRO A 212 -11.33 11.83 -12.77
N GLY A 213 -11.72 12.87 -13.51
CA GLY A 213 -12.96 12.89 -14.29
C GLY A 213 -14.25 12.99 -13.47
N VAL A 214 -14.17 13.24 -12.15
CA VAL A 214 -15.34 13.62 -11.36
C VAL A 214 -15.64 15.09 -11.58
N VAL A 215 -16.83 15.38 -12.13
CA VAL A 215 -17.34 16.74 -12.26
C VAL A 215 -18.22 17.02 -11.03
N MET A 216 -17.80 17.97 -10.20
CA MET A 216 -18.59 18.44 -9.08
C MET A 216 -19.55 19.55 -9.54
N PRO A 217 -20.86 19.46 -9.25
CA PRO A 217 -21.79 20.56 -9.43
C PRO A 217 -21.52 21.73 -8.47
#